data_AF-A0A7C7GGF9-F1
#
_entry.id   AF-A0A7C7GGF9-F1
#
_cell.length_a   1.000
_cell.length_b   1.000
_cell.length_c   1.000
_cell.angle_alpha   90.00
_cell.angle_beta   90.00
_cell.angle_gamma   90.00
#
_symmetry.space_group_name_H-M   'P 1'
#
loop_
_entity.id
_entity.type
_entity.pdbx_description
1 polymer ?
#
loop_
_entity_poly.entity_id
_entity_poly.type
_entity_poly.pdbx_seq_one_letter_code
_entity_poly.pdbx_strand_id
1 'polypeptide(L)'
;MVSCMVILFTGIVYGAEVDKDTGLLIAEHWETVRNNCTECHSAKLVTAQRGDRKTWTDIIRWMQATQGLWDFDAETENQILQYLSSNYAPQARGRRGPIPLLLMPPNPYKDEAKK
;
A
#
# COMPACT_ATOMS: atom_id res chain seq x y z
N MET A 1 -31.90 1.06 -41.49
CA MET A 1 -31.09 2.07 -40.76
C MET A 1 -30.92 1.55 -39.34
N VAL A 2 -29.80 0.90 -39.04
CA VAL A 2 -29.49 0.39 -37.70
C VAL A 2 -29.04 1.58 -36.87
N SER A 3 -29.93 2.07 -36.01
CA SER A 3 -29.63 3.15 -35.09
C SER A 3 -28.64 2.65 -34.06
N CYS A 4 -27.39 3.08 -34.19
CA CYS A 4 -26.32 2.83 -33.24
C CYS A 4 -26.61 3.63 -31.97
N MET A 5 -27.37 3.07 -31.03
CA MET A 5 -27.50 3.62 -29.69
C MET A 5 -26.15 3.44 -28.99
N VAL A 6 -25.35 4.50 -29.01
CA VAL A 6 -24.16 4.63 -28.17
C VAL A 6 -24.66 4.76 -26.72
N ILE A 7 -24.69 3.65 -25.99
CA ILE A 7 -24.89 3.66 -24.54
C ILE A 7 -23.62 4.22 -23.93
N LEU A 8 -23.60 5.53 -23.69
CA LEU A 8 -22.62 6.17 -22.82
C LEU A 8 -22.90 5.69 -21.40
N PHE A 9 -22.20 4.65 -20.96
CA PHE A 9 -22.06 4.35 -19.54
C PHE A 9 -21.32 5.53 -18.90
N THR A 10 -22.07 6.54 -18.44
CA THR A 10 -21.58 7.49 -17.45
C THR A 10 -21.42 6.73 -16.15
N GLY A 11 -20.28 6.05 -16.02
CA GLY A 11 -19.90 5.37 -14.79
C GLY A 11 -19.84 6.40 -13.68
N ILE A 12 -20.77 6.27 -12.72
CA ILE A 12 -20.69 6.99 -11.46
C ILE A 12 -19.47 6.42 -10.75
N VAL A 13 -18.41 7.22 -10.65
CA VAL A 13 -17.23 6.89 -9.84
C VAL A 13 -17.64 7.07 -8.38
N TYR A 14 -18.12 6.01 -7.75
CA TYR A 14 -18.21 5.98 -6.28
C TYR A 14 -16.77 5.96 -5.75
N GLY A 15 -16.43 6.95 -4.91
CA GLY A 15 -15.16 6.96 -4.21
C GLY A 15 -15.04 5.69 -3.36
N ALA A 16 -13.83 5.10 -3.31
CA ALA A 16 -13.60 3.92 -2.50
C ALA A 16 -13.91 4.23 -1.04
N GLU A 17 -14.81 3.45 -0.45
CA GLU A 17 -15.18 3.58 0.95
C GLU A 17 -14.02 3.05 1.82
N VAL A 18 -13.90 3.58 3.04
CA VAL A 18 -12.76 3.31 3.92
C VAL A 18 -13.29 2.87 5.28
N ASP A 19 -12.69 1.82 5.84
CA ASP A 19 -12.98 1.38 7.20
C ASP A 19 -12.55 2.46 8.20
N LYS A 20 -13.50 2.91 9.01
CA LYS A 20 -13.32 4.03 9.94
C LYS A 20 -12.30 3.75 11.06
N ASP A 21 -12.09 2.49 11.40
CA ASP A 21 -11.26 2.10 12.54
C ASP A 21 -9.80 1.87 12.11
N THR A 22 -9.58 1.27 10.92
CA THR A 22 -8.25 0.92 10.42
C THR A 22 -7.74 1.83 9.30
N GLY A 23 -8.64 2.49 8.56
CA GLY A 23 -8.27 3.23 7.35
C GLY A 23 -8.02 2.35 6.12
N LEU A 24 -8.34 1.06 6.19
CA LEU A 24 -8.27 0.15 5.04
C LEU A 24 -9.37 0.47 4.02
N LEU A 25 -9.06 0.33 2.73
CA LEU A 25 -10.08 0.40 1.68
C LEU A 25 -11.04 -0.78 1.84
N ILE A 26 -12.34 -0.53 1.91
CA ILE A 26 -13.32 -1.61 1.92
C ILE A 26 -13.44 -2.12 0.49
N ALA A 27 -12.97 -3.35 0.28
CA ALA A 27 -12.99 -4.05 -0.99
C ALA A 27 -12.95 -5.55 -0.73
N GLU A 28 -13.11 -6.39 -1.74
CA GLU A 28 -13.06 -7.85 -1.58
C GLU A 28 -11.81 -8.28 -0.77
N HIS A 29 -12.00 -9.14 0.23
CA HIS A 29 -10.98 -9.67 1.16
C HIS A 29 -10.32 -8.67 2.14
N TRP A 30 -10.80 -7.43 2.25
CA TRP A 30 -10.22 -6.46 3.18
C TRP A 30 -10.24 -6.89 4.65
N GLU A 31 -11.29 -7.61 5.08
CA GLU A 31 -11.40 -8.10 6.46
C GLU A 31 -10.37 -9.17 6.79
N THR A 32 -10.01 -10.01 5.81
CA THR A 32 -8.93 -11.00 5.97
C THR A 32 -7.60 -10.28 6.27
N VAL A 33 -7.33 -9.17 5.58
CA VAL A 33 -6.14 -8.34 5.84
C VAL A 33 -6.25 -7.61 7.17
N ARG A 34 -7.42 -7.05 7.51
CA ARG A 34 -7.67 -6.45 8.83
C ARG A 34 -7.30 -7.42 9.95
N ASN A 35 -7.85 -8.63 9.89
CA ASN A 35 -7.74 -9.60 10.99
C ASN A 35 -6.37 -10.29 11.08
N ASN A 36 -5.53 -10.22 10.04
CA ASN A 36 -4.22 -10.89 10.05
C ASN A 36 -3.04 -9.91 10.05
N CYS A 37 -3.19 -8.72 9.44
CA CYS A 37 -2.10 -7.77 9.28
C CYS A 37 -2.17 -6.59 10.27
N THR A 38 -3.18 -6.56 11.15
CA THR A 38 -3.31 -5.51 12.18
C THR A 38 -3.13 -5.98 13.62
N GLU A 39 -2.90 -7.29 13.82
CA GLU A 39 -2.72 -7.89 15.16
C GLU A 39 -1.44 -7.38 15.87
N CYS A 40 -0.38 -7.07 15.12
CA CYS A 40 0.91 -6.65 15.70
C CYS A 40 1.18 -5.14 15.55
N HIS A 41 0.56 -4.47 14.57
CA HIS A 41 0.80 -3.06 14.28
C HIS A 41 -0.38 -2.46 13.51
N SER A 42 -0.53 -1.13 13.54
CA SER A 42 -1.63 -0.46 12.83
C SER A 42 -1.62 -0.72 11.32
N ALA A 43 -2.82 -0.73 10.71
CA ALA A 43 -2.98 -0.79 9.26
C ALA A 43 -2.24 0.35 8.53
N LYS A 44 -2.04 1.51 9.17
CA LYS A 44 -1.26 2.61 8.61
C LYS A 44 0.15 2.22 8.18
N LEU A 45 0.81 1.31 8.91
CA LEU A 45 2.13 0.81 8.53
C LEU A 45 2.03 -0.08 7.28
N VAL A 46 1.04 -0.97 7.24
CA VAL A 46 0.75 -1.82 6.08
C VAL A 46 0.49 -0.95 4.85
N THR A 47 -0.41 0.02 4.96
CA THR A 47 -0.79 0.91 3.86
C THR A 47 0.22 2.03 3.61
N ALA A 48 1.34 2.10 4.31
CA ALA A 48 2.47 2.95 3.93
C ALA A 48 3.33 2.26 2.85
N GLN A 49 3.30 0.93 2.82
CA GLN A 49 4.01 0.15 1.82
C GLN A 49 3.21 0.03 0.52
N ARG A 50 3.92 -0.08 -0.60
CA ARG A 50 3.35 -0.38 -1.91
C ARG A 50 4.10 -1.56 -2.51
N GLY A 51 3.38 -2.49 -3.10
CA GLY A 51 3.97 -3.71 -3.63
C GLY A 51 3.09 -4.36 -4.69
N ASP A 52 3.71 -4.98 -5.67
CA ASP A 52 3.02 -5.97 -6.50
C ASP A 52 2.86 -7.28 -5.71
N ARG A 53 2.22 -8.29 -6.32
CA ARG A 53 1.98 -9.56 -5.64
C ARG A 53 3.28 -10.19 -5.13
N LYS A 54 4.35 -10.18 -5.93
CA LYS A 54 5.64 -10.73 -5.52
C LYS A 54 6.21 -10.00 -4.31
N THR A 55 6.19 -8.67 -4.33
CA THR A 55 6.68 -7.83 -3.23
C THR A 55 5.91 -8.11 -1.94
N TRP A 56 4.58 -8.24 -2.01
CA TRP A 56 3.78 -8.59 -0.83
C TRP A 56 4.05 -10.01 -0.33
N THR A 57 4.24 -10.98 -1.22
CA THR A 57 4.68 -12.33 -0.84
C THR A 57 6.02 -12.29 -0.12
N ASP A 58 7.00 -11.56 -0.65
CA ASP A 58 8.32 -11.43 -0.04
C ASP A 58 8.22 -10.81 1.37
N ILE A 59 7.35 -9.80 1.56
CA ILE A 59 7.08 -9.18 2.85
C ILE A 59 6.45 -10.18 3.84
N ILE A 60 5.44 -10.94 3.43
CA ILE A 60 4.81 -11.97 4.27
C ILE A 60 5.85 -13.01 4.70
N ARG A 61 6.66 -13.50 3.76
CA ARG A 61 7.73 -14.47 4.06
C ARG A 61 8.76 -13.91 5.02
N TRP A 62 9.15 -12.64 4.85
CA TRP A 62 10.04 -11.96 5.79
C TRP A 62 9.42 -11.84 7.19
N MET A 63 8.14 -11.46 7.29
CA MET A 63 7.43 -11.38 8.58
C MET A 63 7.31 -12.74 9.26
N GLN A 64 7.03 -13.80 8.50
CA GLN A 64 6.99 -15.17 9.02
C GLN A 64 8.36 -15.60 9.53
N ALA A 65 9.42 -15.33 8.77
CA ALA A 65 10.78 -15.73 9.13
C ALA A 65 11.37 -14.93 10.31
N THR A 66 10.97 -13.67 10.50
CA THR A 66 11.69 -12.75 11.40
C THR A 66 10.83 -12.07 12.47
N GLN A 67 9.52 -11.91 12.23
CA GLN A 67 8.61 -11.17 13.12
C GLN A 67 7.61 -12.07 13.84
N GLY A 68 7.64 -13.38 13.58
CA GLY A 68 6.74 -14.36 14.20
C GLY A 68 5.32 -14.33 13.65
N LEU A 69 5.13 -13.84 12.42
CA LEU A 69 3.85 -14.00 11.72
C LEU A 69 3.59 -15.50 11.51
N TRP A 70 2.37 -15.96 11.81
CA TRP A 70 2.00 -17.35 11.61
C TRP A 70 1.91 -17.73 10.13
N ASP A 71 1.93 -19.03 9.87
CA ASP A 71 1.68 -19.55 8.53
C ASP A 71 0.18 -19.42 8.19
N PHE A 72 -0.08 -18.88 7.01
CA PHE A 72 -1.43 -18.83 6.44
C PHE A 72 -1.69 -20.12 5.66
N ASP A 73 -2.94 -20.58 5.66
CA ASP A 73 -3.37 -21.52 4.64
C ASP A 73 -3.38 -20.84 3.24
N ALA A 74 -3.41 -21.66 2.20
CA ALA A 74 -3.28 -21.19 0.82
C ALA A 74 -4.41 -20.23 0.39
N GLU A 75 -5.63 -20.41 0.91
CA GLU A 75 -6.76 -19.56 0.58
C GLU A 75 -6.61 -18.19 1.26
N THR A 76 -6.35 -18.18 2.57
CA THR A 76 -6.10 -16.95 3.34
C THR A 76 -4.96 -16.14 2.75
N GLU A 77 -3.82 -16.77 2.41
CA GLU A 77 -2.70 -16.05 1.80
C GLU A 77 -3.10 -15.47 0.44
N ASN A 78 -3.85 -16.22 -0.38
CA ASN A 78 -4.28 -15.72 -1.68
C ASN A 78 -5.18 -14.49 -1.56
N GLN A 79 -6.14 -14.51 -0.63
CA GLN A 79 -7.04 -13.38 -0.33
C GLN A 79 -6.25 -12.14 0.10
N ILE A 80 -5.28 -12.31 1.02
CA ILE A 80 -4.41 -11.23 1.48
C ILE A 80 -3.61 -10.64 0.31
N LEU A 81 -2.96 -11.49 -0.48
CA LEU A 81 -2.15 -11.06 -1.62
C LEU A 81 -2.98 -10.38 -2.70
N GLN A 82 -4.20 -10.87 -2.97
CA GLN A 82 -5.11 -10.26 -3.92
C GLN A 82 -5.49 -8.85 -3.46
N TYR A 83 -5.98 -8.70 -2.23
CA TYR A 83 -6.36 -7.39 -1.71
C TYR A 83 -5.19 -6.40 -1.69
N LEU A 84 -4.04 -6.78 -1.14
CA LEU A 84 -2.90 -5.88 -1.00
C LEU A 84 -2.32 -5.45 -2.35
N SER A 85 -2.20 -6.39 -3.30
CA SER A 85 -1.66 -6.07 -4.63
C SER A 85 -2.64 -5.29 -5.51
N SER A 86 -3.96 -5.44 -5.35
CA SER A 86 -4.95 -4.66 -6.09
C SER A 86 -5.13 -3.25 -5.53
N ASN A 87 -5.13 -3.09 -4.20
CA ASN A 87 -5.49 -1.83 -3.56
C ASN A 87 -4.27 -0.99 -3.14
N TYR A 88 -3.12 -1.62 -2.94
CA TYR A 88 -1.87 -0.99 -2.51
C TYR A 88 -0.70 -1.34 -3.47
N ALA A 89 -1.00 -1.38 -4.76
CA ALA A 89 -0.05 -1.60 -5.86
C ALA A 89 1.06 -0.51 -5.94
N PRO A 90 2.20 -0.78 -6.58
CA PRO A 90 3.23 0.24 -6.80
C PRO A 90 2.65 1.47 -7.50
N GLN A 91 3.00 2.66 -7.01
CA GLN A 91 2.59 3.93 -7.62
C GLN A 91 3.82 4.62 -8.23
N ALA A 92 3.63 5.31 -9.36
CA ALA A 92 4.70 6.07 -10.02
C ALA A 92 5.27 7.21 -9.15
N ARG A 93 4.56 7.60 -8.08
CA ARG A 93 5.00 8.61 -7.13
C ARG A 93 5.99 7.98 -6.13
N GLY A 94 7.27 8.06 -6.48
CA GLY A 94 8.38 7.57 -5.66
C GLY A 94 8.65 8.41 -4.41
N ARG A 95 9.85 8.24 -3.83
CA ARG A 95 10.31 8.96 -2.64
C ARG A 95 10.15 10.48 -2.82
N ARG A 96 9.90 11.19 -1.71
CA ARG A 96 9.92 12.65 -1.69
C ARG A 96 11.21 13.16 -2.33
N GLY A 97 11.09 14.13 -3.24
CA GLY A 97 12.25 14.76 -3.86
C GLY A 97 13.19 15.40 -2.82
N PRO A 98 14.46 15.66 -3.20
CA PRO A 98 15.40 16.37 -2.36
C PRO A 98 14.84 17.72 -1.89
N ILE A 99 15.30 18.17 -0.71
CA ILE A 99 14.99 19.52 -0.22
C ILE A 99 15.62 20.53 -1.19
N PRO A 100 14.87 21.52 -1.73
CA PRO A 100 15.46 22.60 -2.53
C PRO A 100 16.60 23.30 -1.78
N LEU A 101 17.68 23.65 -2.48
CA LEU A 101 18.87 24.28 -1.87
C LEU A 101 18.52 25.52 -1.04
N LEU A 102 17.54 26.32 -1.49
CA LEU A 102 17.07 27.52 -0.79
C LEU A 102 16.42 27.23 0.58
N LEU A 103 15.92 26.01 0.78
CA LEU A 103 15.26 25.57 2.01
C LEU A 103 16.18 24.73 2.90
N MET A 104 17.45 24.52 2.50
CA MET A 104 18.41 23.80 3.33
C MET A 104 18.95 24.72 4.43
N PRO A 105 19.00 24.29 5.70
CA PRO A 105 19.65 25.06 6.75
C PRO A 105 21.16 25.18 6.47
N PRO A 106 21.83 26.19 7.04
CA PRO A 106 23.29 26.29 6.95
C PRO A 106 23.93 25.01 7.53
N ASN A 107 24.82 24.37 6.75
CA ASN A 107 25.57 23.21 7.21
C ASN A 107 26.52 23.62 8.36
N PRO A 108 26.38 23.07 9.59
CA PRO A 108 27.20 23.44 10.73
C PRO A 108 28.64 22.88 10.67
N TYR A 109 28.94 21.98 9.73
CA TYR A 109 30.25 21.31 9.59
C TYR A 109 31.08 21.83 8.40
N LYS A 110 30.76 23.01 7.84
CA LYS A 110 31.45 23.53 6.64
C LYS A 110 32.97 23.68 6.82
N ASP A 111 33.42 23.99 8.02
CA ASP A 111 34.83 24.25 8.30
C ASP A 111 35.66 22.96 8.48
N GLU A 112 35.02 21.86 8.89
CA GLU A 112 35.69 20.56 9.10
C GLU A 112 35.89 19.78 7.80
N ALA A 113 35.06 20.02 6.79
CA ALA A 113 35.13 19.36 5.48
C ALA A 113 36.28 19.86 4.59
N LYS A 114 37.06 20.85 5.03
CA LYS A 114 38.13 21.50 4.26
C LYS A 114 39.54 21.10 4.70
N LYS A 115 39.65 20.20 5.67
CA LYS A 115 40.91 19.67 6.22
C LYS A 115 41.21 18.30 5.63
#